data_AF-A0A3N5EIR5-F1
#
_entry.id   AF-A0A3N5EIR5-F1
#
_cell.length_a   1.000
_cell.length_b   1.000
_cell.length_c   1.000
_cell.angle_alpha   90.00
_cell.angle_beta   90.00
_cell.angle_gamma   90.00
#
_symmetry.space_group_name_H-M   'P 1'
#
loop_
_entity.id
_entity.type
_entity.pdbx_description
1 polymer ?
#
loop_
_entity_poly.entity_id
_entity_poly.type
_entity_poly.pdbx_seq_one_letter_code
_entity_poly.pdbx_strand_id
1 'polypeptide(L)'
;MKDRLKIIVLTFVLLSLLHSGSSQAQDTLKFAFISDLHFGKPNYEGETLTPDIWLRQSLFGISSSGADLIFLGGDLIESSNNAAQYALFDSAMKTTLPWYPMPGNHDIGTEPSSIRMDKINAWIARGYGRGASDREFYGFAVDTLAAFFVLNTQAPVSDDPTVLARADLQLAEMDTFFTVHASAKQKFVCSHVPLFIVSRTEADDAYFNVATVYRNRILALMDKHGIKYYLAGHRHVNGVTTNGGITVYFNTALSFQLGTGNQRGYYVYTVTHDGVTRDFFPPVPDGSYGVEVNVQGSGRVLIEPDLPYYSSGSAVQLTAMPDSGWRFVQWSGSISDTDSVASLTVDTTKNIQAVFEEKIKSYVLKLRGQQPGGSVSSDPAAERYAEGTKVAVEAVAAEGWEFVGWAGAVQGTANPDTVLISGAREVKARFRKTGSQLVPLAPVEDSYVRGSLYNTR
;
A
#
# COMPACT_ATOMS: atom_id res chain seq x y z
N MET A 1 -41.45 -39.73 -17.85
CA MET A 1 -40.20 -38.95 -18.07
C MET A 1 -40.09 -38.03 -16.87
N LYS A 2 -39.21 -38.35 -15.91
CA LYS A 2 -37.84 -37.81 -15.81
C LYS A 2 -37.92 -36.28 -15.64
N ASP A 3 -37.60 -35.69 -14.49
CA ASP A 3 -36.26 -35.73 -13.91
C ASP A 3 -36.20 -35.69 -12.38
N ARG A 4 -35.22 -36.44 -11.88
CA ARG A 4 -34.81 -36.55 -10.48
C ARG A 4 -33.93 -35.36 -10.12
N LEU A 5 -34.27 -34.67 -9.04
CA LEU A 5 -33.41 -33.74 -8.34
C LEU A 5 -32.22 -34.51 -7.74
N LYS A 6 -31.04 -34.40 -8.34
CA LYS A 6 -29.79 -34.96 -7.80
C LYS A 6 -29.28 -34.03 -6.71
N ILE A 7 -29.38 -34.48 -5.47
CA ILE A 7 -28.63 -33.95 -4.33
C ILE A 7 -27.14 -34.24 -4.60
N ILE A 8 -26.34 -33.19 -4.76
CA ILE A 8 -24.88 -33.30 -4.79
C ILE A 8 -24.41 -33.28 -3.33
N VAL A 9 -24.16 -34.47 -2.78
CA VAL A 9 -23.36 -34.62 -1.56
C VAL A 9 -21.90 -34.54 -1.99
N LEU A 10 -21.21 -33.46 -1.61
CA LEU A 10 -19.78 -33.32 -1.84
C LEU A 10 -19.05 -34.15 -0.76
N THR A 11 -18.75 -35.41 -1.08
CA THR A 11 -17.88 -36.26 -0.24
C THR A 11 -16.43 -35.89 -0.53
N PHE A 12 -15.73 -35.31 0.45
CA PHE A 12 -14.27 -35.15 0.40
C PHE A 12 -13.62 -36.54 0.42
N VAL A 13 -12.94 -36.89 -0.68
CA VAL A 13 -12.08 -38.07 -0.75
C VAL A 13 -10.76 -37.72 -0.08
N LEU A 14 -10.48 -38.35 1.06
CA LEU A 14 -9.18 -38.36 1.71
C LEU A 14 -8.23 -39.21 0.84
N LEU A 15 -7.23 -38.58 0.21
CA LEU A 15 -6.15 -39.31 -0.46
C LEU A 15 -5.12 -39.72 0.60
N SER A 16 -5.18 -40.96 1.07
CA SER A 16 -4.13 -41.55 1.89
C SER A 16 -3.01 -42.10 0.99
N LEU A 17 -1.89 -41.39 0.94
CA LEU A 17 -0.64 -41.89 0.37
C LEU A 17 0.05 -42.80 1.40
N LEU A 18 -0.02 -44.11 1.19
CA LEU A 18 0.84 -45.08 1.87
C LEU A 18 2.26 -44.96 1.29
N HIS A 19 3.24 -44.60 2.13
CA HIS A 19 4.65 -44.86 1.87
C HIS A 19 5.23 -45.70 2.99
N SER A 20 5.66 -46.90 2.65
CA SER A 20 6.43 -47.82 3.48
C SER A 20 7.91 -47.47 3.45
N GLY A 21 8.52 -47.28 4.61
CA GLY A 21 9.94 -47.55 4.86
C GLY A 21 10.97 -46.54 4.32
N SER A 22 11.15 -45.43 5.04
CA SER A 22 12.44 -44.75 5.17
C SER A 22 12.46 -44.06 6.54
N SER A 23 13.63 -43.86 7.15
CA SER A 23 13.79 -43.23 8.47
C SER A 23 12.84 -42.05 8.64
N GLN A 24 11.99 -42.04 9.69
CA GLN A 24 11.05 -40.96 9.97
C GLN A 24 11.82 -39.63 10.02
N ALA A 25 11.82 -38.89 8.91
CA ALA A 25 12.10 -37.47 8.95
C ALA A 25 11.03 -36.90 9.90
N GLN A 26 11.47 -36.23 10.96
CA GLN A 26 10.55 -35.61 11.90
C GLN A 26 9.66 -34.64 11.13
N ASP A 27 8.34 -34.84 11.18
CA ASP A 27 7.38 -33.94 10.52
C ASP A 27 7.69 -32.50 10.97
N THR A 28 7.94 -31.65 9.99
CA THR A 28 8.36 -30.26 10.19
C THR A 28 7.41 -29.36 9.42
N LEU A 29 6.95 -28.29 10.06
CA LEU A 29 6.21 -27.21 9.42
C LEU A 29 7.03 -25.94 9.53
N LYS A 30 7.26 -25.27 8.41
CA LYS A 30 7.86 -23.94 8.37
C LYS A 30 6.82 -22.89 8.02
N PHE A 31 6.71 -21.84 8.82
CA PHE A 31 5.86 -20.71 8.45
C PHE A 31 6.59 -19.39 8.56
N ALA A 32 6.36 -18.50 7.60
CA ALA A 32 6.79 -17.12 7.71
C ALA A 32 5.77 -16.30 8.49
N PHE A 33 6.24 -15.29 9.21
CA PHE A 33 5.38 -14.34 9.92
C PHE A 33 5.81 -12.91 9.60
N ILE A 34 4.89 -12.17 8.96
CA ILE A 34 5.02 -10.76 8.60
C ILE A 34 3.93 -9.99 9.34
N SER A 35 4.17 -8.75 9.75
CA SER A 35 3.16 -7.96 10.48
C SER A 35 3.19 -6.48 10.13
N ASP A 36 2.08 -5.79 10.39
CA ASP A 36 1.92 -4.33 10.36
C ASP A 36 2.44 -3.71 9.04
N LEU A 37 1.69 -3.97 7.97
CA LEU A 37 2.03 -3.56 6.60
C LEU A 37 1.59 -2.12 6.30
N HIS A 38 0.53 -1.61 6.94
CA HIS A 38 0.07 -0.22 6.83
C HIS A 38 -0.05 0.31 5.38
N PHE A 39 -0.65 -0.48 4.47
CA PHE A 39 -0.92 0.00 3.12
C PHE A 39 -1.77 1.27 3.15
N GLY A 40 -1.30 2.33 2.49
CA GLY A 40 -1.93 3.65 2.50
C GLY A 40 -1.16 4.74 3.26
N LYS A 41 -0.04 4.39 3.92
CA LYS A 41 0.84 5.37 4.58
C LYS A 41 2.28 5.24 4.08
N PRO A 42 2.71 6.07 3.12
CA PRO A 42 4.03 5.92 2.50
C PRO A 42 5.20 6.48 3.34
N ASN A 43 4.95 7.34 4.34
CA ASN A 43 5.98 8.26 4.87
C ASN A 43 6.13 8.26 6.40
N TYR A 44 6.34 7.12 7.04
CA TYR A 44 6.84 7.16 8.42
C TYR A 44 8.33 7.51 8.42
N GLU A 45 8.71 8.54 9.19
CA GLU A 45 10.07 8.79 9.70
C GLU A 45 11.25 8.71 8.71
N GLY A 46 11.06 9.11 7.44
CA GLY A 46 12.16 9.17 6.46
C GLY A 46 12.39 7.88 5.68
N GLU A 47 11.43 6.95 5.71
CA GLU A 47 11.43 5.78 4.82
C GLU A 47 11.38 6.17 3.34
N THR A 48 12.24 5.55 2.54
CA THR A 48 12.35 5.81 1.10
C THR A 48 11.50 4.87 0.25
N LEU A 49 11.12 3.71 0.81
CA LEU A 49 10.35 2.67 0.13
C LEU A 49 8.94 2.53 0.69
N THR A 50 8.00 2.22 -0.19
CA THR A 50 6.58 2.04 0.13
C THR A 50 6.29 0.61 0.65
N PRO A 51 5.20 0.41 1.41
CA PRO A 51 4.83 -0.91 1.94
C PRO A 51 4.76 -2.05 0.91
N ASP A 52 4.34 -1.76 -0.32
CA ASP A 52 4.24 -2.75 -1.39
C ASP A 52 5.60 -3.24 -1.88
N ILE A 53 6.64 -2.42 -1.80
CA ILE A 53 8.01 -2.82 -2.14
C ILE A 53 8.54 -3.72 -1.03
N TRP A 54 8.39 -3.31 0.24
CA TRP A 54 8.82 -4.13 1.38
C TRP A 54 8.14 -5.49 1.41
N LEU A 55 6.83 -5.54 1.13
CA LEU A 55 6.09 -6.79 1.07
C LEU A 55 6.62 -7.68 -0.06
N ARG A 56 6.81 -7.14 -1.27
CA ARG A 56 7.33 -7.92 -2.41
C ARG A 56 8.73 -8.47 -2.16
N GLN A 57 9.62 -7.69 -1.55
CA GLN A 57 10.94 -8.15 -1.11
C GLN A 57 10.83 -9.31 -0.11
N SER A 58 10.00 -9.14 0.92
CA SER A 58 9.80 -10.18 1.93
C SER A 58 9.21 -11.46 1.33
N LEU A 59 8.22 -11.36 0.44
CA LEU A 59 7.59 -12.52 -0.21
C LEU A 59 8.58 -13.31 -1.07
N PHE A 60 9.51 -12.63 -1.76
CA PHE A 60 10.55 -13.31 -2.53
C PHE A 60 11.56 -14.01 -1.60
N GLY A 61 11.95 -13.39 -0.49
CA GLY A 61 12.80 -14.05 0.50
C GLY A 61 12.10 -15.28 1.13
N ILE A 62 10.81 -15.18 1.40
CA ILE A 62 9.99 -16.26 1.96
C ILE A 62 9.85 -17.43 0.98
N SER A 63 9.66 -17.17 -0.32
CA SER A 63 9.56 -18.26 -1.31
C SER A 63 10.85 -19.09 -1.41
N SER A 64 11.98 -18.51 -1.03
CA SER A 64 13.30 -19.16 -1.01
C SER A 64 13.66 -19.79 0.35
N SER A 65 12.90 -19.54 1.41
CA SER A 65 13.21 -20.05 2.76
C SER A 65 12.71 -21.47 3.03
N GLY A 66 11.89 -22.01 2.10
CA GLY A 66 11.19 -23.28 2.29
C GLY A 66 10.02 -23.18 3.27
N ALA A 67 9.44 -21.99 3.45
CA ALA A 67 8.20 -21.83 4.22
C ALA A 67 7.01 -22.48 3.49
N ASP A 68 6.15 -23.16 4.25
CA ASP A 68 4.94 -23.81 3.76
C ASP A 68 3.74 -22.87 3.73
N LEU A 69 3.72 -21.86 4.62
CA LEU A 69 2.64 -20.89 4.75
C LEU A 69 3.11 -19.55 5.33
N ILE A 70 2.25 -18.53 5.26
CA ILE A 70 2.51 -17.18 5.76
C ILE A 70 1.42 -16.76 6.75
N PHE A 71 1.81 -16.30 7.93
CA PHE A 71 0.93 -15.52 8.81
C PHE A 71 1.12 -14.02 8.54
N LEU A 72 0.00 -13.28 8.50
CA LEU A 72 0.02 -11.82 8.49
C LEU A 72 -0.56 -11.29 9.81
N GLY A 73 0.25 -10.60 10.59
CA GLY A 73 -0.04 -10.22 11.98
C GLY A 73 -1.01 -9.06 12.17
N GLY A 74 -1.80 -8.69 11.15
CA GLY A 74 -2.73 -7.57 11.18
C GLY A 74 -2.10 -6.24 10.80
N ASP A 75 -2.96 -5.22 10.78
CA ASP A 75 -2.68 -3.89 10.25
C ASP A 75 -2.18 -3.97 8.81
N LEU A 76 -2.97 -4.65 7.97
CA LEU A 76 -2.67 -4.79 6.54
C LEU A 76 -2.78 -3.44 5.84
N ILE A 77 -3.77 -2.63 6.25
CA ILE A 77 -4.02 -1.29 5.73
C ILE A 77 -3.94 -0.25 6.84
N GLU A 78 -3.77 1.02 6.49
CA GLU A 78 -3.69 2.12 7.47
C GLU A 78 -5.07 2.60 7.96
N SER A 79 -6.12 2.48 7.13
CA SER A 79 -7.41 3.12 7.39
C SER A 79 -8.54 2.13 7.20
N SER A 80 -9.16 1.71 8.30
CA SER A 80 -10.23 0.71 8.31
C SER A 80 -11.30 0.99 7.25
N ASN A 81 -11.72 -0.04 6.52
CA ASN A 81 -12.70 0.03 5.42
C ASN A 81 -12.26 0.84 4.18
N ASN A 82 -10.97 1.16 4.02
CA ASN A 82 -10.47 1.80 2.81
C ASN A 82 -10.26 0.79 1.68
N ALA A 83 -11.19 0.77 0.72
CA ALA A 83 -11.15 -0.17 -0.41
C ALA A 83 -9.91 -0.01 -1.30
N ALA A 84 -9.38 1.21 -1.47
CA ALA A 84 -8.21 1.45 -2.31
C ALA A 84 -6.93 0.91 -1.65
N GLN A 85 -6.80 1.05 -0.33
CA GLN A 85 -5.66 0.49 0.42
C GLN A 85 -5.67 -1.04 0.37
N TYR A 86 -6.85 -1.66 0.50
CA TYR A 86 -6.97 -3.11 0.30
C TYR A 86 -6.62 -3.52 -1.13
N ALA A 87 -7.10 -2.80 -2.15
CA ALA A 87 -6.76 -3.12 -3.54
C ALA A 87 -5.24 -3.03 -3.80
N LEU A 88 -4.55 -2.08 -3.16
CA LEU A 88 -3.08 -2.00 -3.21
C LEU A 88 -2.43 -3.19 -2.52
N PHE A 89 -2.87 -3.56 -1.32
CA PHE A 89 -2.40 -4.76 -0.62
C PHE A 89 -2.60 -6.02 -1.48
N ASP A 90 -3.80 -6.23 -2.02
CA ASP A 90 -4.15 -7.38 -2.87
C ASP A 90 -3.25 -7.45 -4.11
N SER A 91 -2.93 -6.30 -4.70
CA SER A 91 -2.03 -6.21 -5.85
C SER A 91 -0.57 -6.53 -5.52
N ALA A 92 -0.15 -6.30 -4.27
CA ALA A 92 1.21 -6.53 -3.80
C ALA A 92 1.41 -7.94 -3.23
N MET A 93 0.35 -8.56 -2.68
CA MET A 93 0.37 -9.89 -2.07
C MET A 93 0.40 -11.00 -3.13
N LYS A 94 1.50 -11.07 -3.89
CA LYS A 94 1.73 -12.03 -4.97
C LYS A 94 2.56 -13.21 -4.47
N THR A 95 1.88 -14.26 -4.00
CA THR A 95 2.51 -15.50 -3.57
C THR A 95 1.65 -16.72 -3.91
N THR A 96 2.28 -17.87 -4.10
CA THR A 96 1.58 -19.16 -4.22
C THR A 96 1.40 -19.85 -2.87
N LEU A 97 2.05 -19.38 -1.81
CA LEU A 97 1.93 -19.95 -0.48
C LEU A 97 0.56 -19.60 0.13
N PRO A 98 -0.09 -20.54 0.84
CA PRO A 98 -1.26 -20.21 1.63
C PRO A 98 -0.89 -19.17 2.70
N TRP A 99 -1.80 -18.23 2.94
CA TRP A 99 -1.59 -17.18 3.92
C TRP A 99 -2.84 -16.94 4.79
N TYR A 100 -2.56 -16.56 6.03
CA TYR A 100 -3.49 -16.53 7.15
C TYR A 100 -3.42 -15.16 7.84
N PRO A 101 -4.30 -14.22 7.47
CA PRO A 101 -4.31 -12.89 8.06
C PRO A 101 -5.05 -12.87 9.40
N MET A 102 -4.54 -12.07 10.33
CA MET A 102 -5.18 -11.70 11.59
C MET A 102 -5.72 -10.28 11.46
N PRO A 103 -6.92 -9.96 11.93
CA PRO A 103 -7.41 -8.58 11.89
C PRO A 103 -6.70 -7.69 12.93
N GLY A 104 -6.17 -6.55 12.50
CA GLY A 104 -5.59 -5.52 13.37
C GLY A 104 -6.52 -4.32 13.64
N ASN A 105 -6.05 -3.39 14.48
CA ASN A 105 -6.82 -2.20 14.83
C ASN A 105 -6.96 -1.22 13.67
N HIS A 106 -6.00 -1.13 12.76
CA HIS A 106 -6.15 -0.35 11.54
C HIS A 106 -7.07 -1.03 10.52
N ASP A 107 -7.24 -2.35 10.58
CA ASP A 107 -8.15 -3.07 9.69
C ASP A 107 -9.62 -2.94 10.12
N ILE A 108 -9.89 -3.12 11.41
CA ILE A 108 -11.24 -3.26 11.98
C ILE A 108 -11.68 -2.05 12.85
N GLY A 109 -10.75 -1.19 13.25
CA GLY A 109 -11.00 -0.03 14.10
C GLY A 109 -10.26 -0.10 15.44
N THR A 110 -9.88 1.07 15.96
CA THR A 110 -9.11 1.22 17.20
C THR A 110 -10.01 1.52 18.39
N GLU A 111 -10.90 2.49 18.25
CA GLU A 111 -11.76 2.96 19.34
C GLU A 111 -13.01 2.09 19.48
N PRO A 112 -13.55 1.91 20.69
CA PRO A 112 -14.77 1.13 20.94
C PRO A 112 -15.92 1.48 20.00
N SER A 113 -16.13 2.77 19.74
CA SER A 113 -17.20 3.29 18.88
C SER A 113 -16.95 3.11 17.38
N SER A 114 -15.72 2.77 17.00
CA SER A 114 -15.31 2.60 15.61
C SER A 114 -15.30 1.14 15.18
N ILE A 115 -15.28 0.20 16.12
CA ILE A 115 -15.22 -1.23 15.85
C ILE A 115 -16.64 -1.72 15.56
N ARG A 116 -16.93 -2.02 14.30
CA ARG A 116 -18.31 -2.23 13.82
C ARG A 116 -18.38 -3.37 12.81
N MET A 117 -19.60 -3.89 12.64
CA MET A 117 -19.86 -5.02 11.74
C MET A 117 -19.60 -4.71 10.27
N ASP A 118 -19.72 -3.47 9.81
CA ASP A 118 -19.37 -3.11 8.42
C ASP A 118 -17.89 -3.38 8.12
N LYS A 119 -16.99 -3.08 9.06
CA LYS A 119 -15.55 -3.33 8.93
C LYS A 119 -15.21 -4.82 9.01
N ILE A 120 -15.84 -5.54 9.95
CA ILE A 120 -15.71 -7.00 10.06
C ILE A 120 -16.27 -7.69 8.80
N ASN A 121 -17.41 -7.24 8.28
CA ASN A 121 -17.98 -7.77 7.05
C ASN A 121 -17.10 -7.46 5.84
N ALA A 122 -16.46 -6.29 5.78
CA ALA A 122 -15.50 -5.95 4.73
C ALA A 122 -14.27 -6.87 4.77
N TRP A 123 -13.80 -7.26 5.96
CA TRP A 123 -12.74 -8.25 6.16
C TRP A 123 -13.16 -9.65 5.69
N ILE A 124 -14.34 -10.10 6.12
CA ILE A 124 -14.89 -11.42 5.76
C ILE A 124 -15.16 -11.52 4.25
N ALA A 125 -15.72 -10.48 3.64
CA ALA A 125 -16.07 -10.45 2.21
C ALA A 125 -14.85 -10.59 1.29
N ARG A 126 -13.65 -10.24 1.78
CA ARG A 126 -12.37 -10.46 1.09
C ARG A 126 -11.84 -11.89 1.22
N GLY A 127 -12.54 -12.72 2.00
CA GLY A 127 -12.09 -14.05 2.37
C GLY A 127 -10.96 -14.02 3.37
N TYR A 128 -10.81 -12.97 4.19
CA TYR A 128 -9.76 -12.94 5.22
C TYR A 128 -10.18 -13.67 6.50
N GLY A 129 -11.47 -13.97 6.60
CA GLY A 129 -11.98 -15.09 7.37
C GLY A 129 -11.72 -16.44 6.70
N ARG A 130 -11.46 -17.49 7.49
CA ARG A 130 -11.45 -18.89 7.02
C ARG A 130 -12.48 -19.70 7.82
N GLY A 131 -12.88 -20.86 7.33
CA GLY A 131 -13.92 -21.67 7.96
C GLY A 131 -15.33 -21.28 7.51
N ALA A 132 -16.29 -21.14 8.43
CA ALA A 132 -17.64 -20.71 8.08
C ALA A 132 -17.60 -19.32 7.43
N SER A 133 -18.38 -19.11 6.37
CA SER A 133 -18.30 -17.93 5.49
C SER A 133 -18.62 -16.59 6.16
N ASP A 134 -18.95 -16.60 7.45
CA ASP A 134 -19.38 -15.48 8.27
C ASP A 134 -18.49 -15.30 9.51
N ARG A 135 -17.23 -15.77 9.49
CA ARG A 135 -16.27 -15.70 10.61
C ARG A 135 -14.99 -14.98 10.20
N GLU A 136 -14.53 -14.01 11.00
CA GLU A 136 -13.22 -13.35 10.86
C GLU A 136 -12.11 -14.04 11.67
N PHE A 137 -12.49 -14.94 12.57
CA PHE A 137 -11.62 -15.81 13.37
C PHE A 137 -11.76 -17.25 12.90
N TYR A 138 -10.73 -18.07 13.08
CA TYR A 138 -10.71 -19.43 12.53
C TYR A 138 -9.58 -20.30 13.09
N GLY A 139 -9.77 -21.62 13.02
CA GLY A 139 -8.76 -22.60 13.37
C GLY A 139 -8.38 -23.51 12.21
N PHE A 140 -7.12 -23.96 12.18
CA PHE A 140 -6.65 -25.01 11.27
C PHE A 140 -5.51 -25.81 11.91
N ALA A 141 -5.35 -27.06 11.49
CA ALA A 141 -4.33 -27.96 12.00
C ALA A 141 -3.50 -28.57 10.87
N VAL A 142 -2.24 -28.87 11.18
CA VAL A 142 -1.31 -29.64 10.36
C VAL A 142 -1.11 -30.97 11.07
N ASP A 143 -1.95 -31.93 10.69
CA ASP A 143 -2.03 -33.28 11.27
C ASP A 143 -1.97 -33.27 12.81
N THR A 144 -1.08 -34.06 13.39
CA THR A 144 -0.80 -34.08 14.83
C THR A 144 0.38 -33.18 15.21
N LEU A 145 1.00 -32.50 14.25
CA LEU A 145 2.16 -31.66 14.49
C LEU A 145 1.75 -30.34 15.16
N ALA A 146 0.85 -29.60 14.51
CA ALA A 146 0.52 -28.24 14.92
C ALA A 146 -0.97 -27.91 14.79
N ALA A 147 -1.50 -27.06 15.68
CA ALA A 147 -2.83 -26.49 15.58
C ALA A 147 -2.81 -24.99 15.90
N PHE A 148 -3.49 -24.19 15.08
CA PHE A 148 -3.51 -22.74 15.15
C PHE A 148 -4.94 -22.24 15.27
N PHE A 149 -5.16 -21.21 16.09
CA PHE A 149 -6.42 -20.48 16.14
C PHE A 149 -6.17 -18.97 16.07
N VAL A 150 -6.75 -18.33 15.05
CA VAL A 150 -6.68 -16.89 14.81
C VAL A 150 -7.86 -16.21 15.46
N LEU A 151 -7.59 -15.20 16.29
CA LEU A 151 -8.57 -14.39 17.01
C LEU A 151 -8.68 -12.99 16.40
N ASN A 152 -9.80 -12.33 16.69
CA ASN A 152 -9.99 -10.91 16.48
C ASN A 152 -10.00 -10.20 17.84
N THR A 153 -8.84 -9.70 18.27
CA THR A 153 -8.69 -8.98 19.54
C THR A 153 -9.27 -7.58 19.56
N GLN A 154 -9.76 -7.05 18.43
CA GLN A 154 -10.53 -5.80 18.42
C GLN A 154 -12.00 -6.02 18.79
N ALA A 155 -12.57 -7.20 18.53
CA ALA A 155 -13.95 -7.49 18.91
C ALA A 155 -14.30 -7.20 20.39
N PRO A 156 -13.49 -7.61 21.40
CA PRO A 156 -13.79 -7.32 22.81
C PRO A 156 -13.66 -5.84 23.21
N VAL A 157 -13.07 -4.98 22.37
CA VAL A 157 -12.92 -3.53 22.64
C VAL A 157 -14.17 -2.74 22.22
N SER A 158 -14.99 -3.31 21.32
CA SER A 158 -16.20 -2.67 20.78
C SER A 158 -17.24 -2.32 21.86
N ASP A 159 -17.99 -1.24 21.64
CA ASP A 159 -19.23 -0.93 22.38
C ASP A 159 -20.51 -1.45 21.67
N ASP A 160 -20.39 -2.05 20.48
CA ASP A 160 -21.49 -2.68 19.74
C ASP A 160 -21.77 -4.10 20.30
N PRO A 161 -22.99 -4.37 20.83
CA PRO A 161 -23.36 -5.68 21.37
C PRO A 161 -23.21 -6.83 20.38
N THR A 162 -23.41 -6.57 19.08
CA THR A 162 -23.27 -7.58 18.03
C THR A 162 -21.82 -8.01 17.90
N VAL A 163 -20.89 -7.05 17.94
CA VAL A 163 -19.46 -7.33 17.87
C VAL A 163 -18.97 -8.00 19.15
N LEU A 164 -19.45 -7.55 20.32
CA LEU A 164 -19.12 -8.18 21.61
C LEU A 164 -19.57 -9.66 21.64
N ALA A 165 -20.73 -9.99 21.08
CA ALA A 165 -21.16 -11.39 20.96
C ALA A 165 -20.20 -12.24 20.13
N ARG A 166 -19.49 -11.65 19.15
CA ARG A 166 -18.44 -12.35 18.38
C ARG A 166 -17.18 -12.57 19.20
N ALA A 167 -16.86 -11.66 20.13
CA ALA A 167 -15.77 -11.85 21.08
C ALA A 167 -15.98 -13.07 21.98
N ASP A 168 -17.23 -13.36 22.34
CA ASP A 168 -17.57 -14.58 23.09
C ASP A 168 -17.56 -15.82 22.20
N LEU A 169 -18.12 -15.70 20.99
CA LEU A 169 -18.21 -16.81 20.04
C LEU A 169 -16.84 -17.34 19.64
N GLN A 170 -15.86 -16.47 19.38
CA GLN A 170 -14.51 -16.91 19.00
C GLN A 170 -13.82 -17.74 20.09
N LEU A 171 -14.06 -17.43 21.37
CA LEU A 171 -13.49 -18.22 22.47
C LEU A 171 -14.19 -19.58 22.62
N ALA A 172 -15.50 -19.66 22.38
CA ALA A 172 -16.23 -20.92 22.37
C ALA A 172 -15.80 -21.83 21.21
N GLU A 173 -15.60 -21.25 20.02
CA GLU A 173 -15.08 -21.98 18.86
C GLU A 173 -13.62 -22.39 19.06
N MET A 174 -12.79 -21.55 19.69
CA MET A 174 -11.42 -21.89 20.06
C MET A 174 -11.38 -23.10 21.02
N ASP A 175 -12.24 -23.12 22.04
CA ASP A 175 -12.34 -24.23 22.99
C ASP A 175 -12.73 -25.54 22.29
N THR A 176 -13.71 -25.46 21.40
CA THR A 176 -14.18 -26.61 20.60
C THR A 176 -13.07 -27.11 19.68
N PHE A 177 -12.40 -26.20 18.98
CA PHE A 177 -11.33 -26.50 18.04
C PHE A 177 -10.17 -27.25 18.73
N PHE A 178 -9.65 -26.74 19.85
CA PHE A 178 -8.54 -27.41 20.54
C PHE A 178 -8.95 -28.71 21.26
N THR A 179 -10.24 -28.87 21.57
CA THR A 179 -10.78 -30.17 22.02
C THR A 179 -10.70 -31.20 20.89
N VAL A 180 -11.10 -30.84 19.67
CA VAL A 180 -11.02 -31.72 18.49
C VAL A 180 -9.56 -32.02 18.13
N HIS A 181 -8.69 -31.03 18.20
CA HIS A 181 -7.26 -31.14 17.88
C HIS A 181 -6.38 -31.34 19.12
N ALA A 182 -6.87 -32.08 20.11
CA ALA A 182 -6.17 -32.32 21.37
C ALA A 182 -4.81 -33.02 21.17
N SER A 183 -4.67 -33.82 20.12
CA SER A 183 -3.46 -34.57 19.76
C SER A 183 -2.34 -33.73 19.16
N ALA A 184 -2.63 -32.49 18.72
CA ALA A 184 -1.62 -31.59 18.16
C ALA A 184 -0.51 -31.31 19.20
N LYS A 185 0.76 -31.53 18.82
CA LYS A 185 1.90 -31.35 19.73
C LYS A 185 2.21 -29.89 20.02
N GLN A 186 2.20 -29.06 18.98
CA GLN A 186 2.38 -27.61 19.13
C GLN A 186 1.05 -26.92 18.90
N LYS A 187 0.66 -26.03 19.82
CA LYS A 187 -0.61 -25.30 19.73
C LYS A 187 -0.34 -23.81 19.84
N PHE A 188 -0.99 -23.03 18.99
CA PHE A 188 -0.80 -21.60 18.85
C PHE A 188 -2.14 -20.87 18.90
N VAL A 189 -2.18 -19.79 19.66
CA VAL A 189 -3.18 -18.72 19.47
C VAL A 189 -2.51 -17.59 18.71
N CYS A 190 -3.22 -16.96 17.79
CA CYS A 190 -2.67 -15.91 16.94
C CYS A 190 -3.62 -14.73 16.96
N SER A 191 -3.13 -13.52 17.22
CA SER A 191 -3.92 -12.30 17.09
C SER A 191 -3.01 -11.11 16.88
N HIS A 192 -3.54 -10.00 16.39
CA HIS A 192 -2.76 -8.79 16.20
C HIS A 192 -2.20 -8.21 17.52
N VAL A 193 -3.06 -8.02 18.53
CA VAL A 193 -2.66 -7.40 19.82
C VAL A 193 -1.97 -8.44 20.73
N PRO A 194 -0.79 -8.12 21.30
CA PRO A 194 -0.11 -8.97 22.27
C PRO A 194 -1.01 -9.43 23.42
N LEU A 195 -0.96 -10.73 23.73
CA LEU A 195 -1.67 -11.25 24.91
C LEU A 195 -1.18 -10.60 26.20
N PHE A 196 0.14 -10.46 26.34
CA PHE A 196 0.83 -9.68 27.37
C PHE A 196 2.24 -9.34 26.87
N ILE A 197 2.85 -8.28 27.42
CA ILE A 197 4.16 -7.78 27.02
C ILE A 197 5.24 -8.29 27.97
N VAL A 198 4.98 -8.30 29.27
CA VAL A 198 5.90 -8.64 30.35
C VAL A 198 5.37 -9.83 31.15
N SER A 199 4.09 -9.82 31.53
CA SER A 199 3.51 -10.90 32.34
C SER A 199 2.01 -11.05 32.15
N ARG A 200 1.48 -12.26 32.36
CA ARG A 200 0.03 -12.53 32.29
C ARG A 200 -0.82 -11.73 33.30
N THR A 201 -0.21 -11.13 34.31
CA THR A 201 -0.86 -10.32 35.35
C THR A 201 -0.51 -8.83 35.26
N GLU A 202 0.09 -8.38 34.17
CA GLU A 202 0.43 -6.97 34.00
C GLU A 202 -0.83 -6.10 33.93
N ALA A 203 -0.70 -4.82 34.25
CA ALA A 203 -1.83 -3.90 34.14
C ALA A 203 -2.29 -3.77 32.68
N ASP A 204 -3.54 -3.34 32.51
CA ASP A 204 -4.07 -3.00 31.19
C ASP A 204 -3.29 -1.80 30.64
N ASP A 205 -2.73 -2.01 29.47
CA ASP A 205 -2.29 -0.96 28.60
C ASP A 205 -3.39 -0.85 27.55
N ALA A 206 -4.19 0.21 27.63
CA ALA A 206 -5.42 0.39 26.84
C ALA A 206 -5.23 0.27 25.32
N TYR A 207 -3.98 0.19 24.86
CA TYR A 207 -3.61 0.00 23.47
C TYR A 207 -2.73 -1.26 23.27
N PHE A 208 -1.64 -1.42 24.03
CA PHE A 208 -0.59 -2.38 23.64
C PHE A 208 -0.77 -3.83 24.08
N ASN A 209 -1.75 -4.13 24.95
CA ASN A 209 -2.02 -5.51 25.37
C ASN A 209 -3.52 -5.81 25.43
N VAL A 210 -3.85 -7.10 25.35
CA VAL A 210 -5.24 -7.54 25.55
C VAL A 210 -5.66 -7.23 26.99
N ALA A 211 -6.78 -6.52 27.14
CA ALA A 211 -7.33 -6.13 28.44
C ALA A 211 -7.57 -7.33 29.35
N THR A 212 -7.30 -7.16 30.64
CA THR A 212 -7.18 -8.21 31.68
C THR A 212 -8.38 -9.14 31.71
N VAL A 213 -9.60 -8.61 31.63
CA VAL A 213 -10.82 -9.42 31.68
C VAL A 213 -10.88 -10.42 30.53
N TYR A 214 -10.60 -9.97 29.30
CA TYR A 214 -10.62 -10.84 28.12
C TYR A 214 -9.37 -11.71 28.04
N ARG A 215 -8.20 -11.15 28.37
CA ARG A 215 -6.93 -11.88 28.48
C ARG A 215 -7.03 -13.09 29.39
N ASN A 216 -7.64 -12.95 30.57
CA ASN A 216 -7.80 -14.06 31.51
C ASN A 216 -8.64 -15.21 30.93
N ARG A 217 -9.62 -14.90 30.07
CA ARG A 217 -10.43 -15.91 29.39
C ARG A 217 -9.63 -16.67 28.33
N ILE A 218 -8.78 -15.96 27.57
CA ILE A 218 -7.84 -16.58 26.63
C ILE A 218 -6.84 -17.45 27.39
N LEU A 219 -6.23 -16.92 28.46
CA LEU A 219 -5.26 -17.65 29.28
C LEU A 219 -5.85 -18.93 29.88
N ALA A 220 -7.09 -18.89 30.38
CA ALA A 220 -7.77 -20.07 30.91
C ALA A 220 -7.95 -21.17 29.85
N LEU A 221 -8.28 -20.79 28.61
CA LEU A 221 -8.39 -21.75 27.50
C LEU A 221 -7.01 -22.26 27.05
N MET A 222 -5.99 -21.40 27.04
CA MET A 222 -4.62 -21.80 26.75
C MET A 222 -4.10 -22.80 27.79
N ASP A 223 -4.34 -22.54 29.09
CA ASP A 223 -3.97 -23.46 30.17
C ASP A 223 -4.75 -24.78 30.07
N LYS A 224 -6.07 -24.73 29.82
CA LYS A 224 -6.94 -25.91 29.63
C LYS A 224 -6.43 -26.83 28.51
N HIS A 225 -5.98 -26.26 27.39
CA HIS A 225 -5.59 -27.01 26.20
C HIS A 225 -4.08 -27.25 26.06
N GLY A 226 -3.28 -26.77 27.02
CA GLY A 226 -1.83 -26.87 26.98
C GLY A 226 -1.19 -26.08 25.84
N ILE A 227 -1.78 -24.92 25.48
CA ILE A 227 -1.29 -24.04 24.42
C ILE A 227 -0.11 -23.23 24.95
N LYS A 228 1.02 -23.29 24.25
CA LYS A 228 2.29 -22.69 24.70
C LYS A 228 2.67 -21.42 23.94
N TYR A 229 2.11 -21.19 22.76
CA TYR A 229 2.59 -20.11 21.90
C TYR A 229 1.46 -19.13 21.54
N TYR A 230 1.83 -17.86 21.51
CA TYR A 230 1.00 -16.76 21.03
C TYR A 230 1.76 -15.94 20.00
N LEU A 231 1.18 -15.71 18.82
CA LEU A 231 1.76 -14.85 17.77
C LEU A 231 1.06 -13.50 17.76
N ALA A 232 1.83 -12.41 17.74
CA ALA A 232 1.33 -11.04 17.72
C ALA A 232 2.17 -10.06 16.89
N GLY A 233 1.52 -8.98 16.46
CA GLY A 233 2.10 -7.82 15.78
C GLY A 233 2.06 -6.58 16.69
N HIS A 234 1.54 -5.48 16.16
CA HIS A 234 1.02 -4.28 16.85
C HIS A 234 2.07 -3.39 17.54
N ARG A 235 3.13 -3.97 18.10
CA ARG A 235 4.14 -3.20 18.83
C ARG A 235 5.21 -2.60 17.95
N HIS A 236 5.25 -2.98 16.68
CA HIS A 236 6.27 -2.56 15.72
C HIS A 236 7.70 -2.86 16.17
N VAL A 237 7.88 -3.80 17.11
CA VAL A 237 9.16 -4.26 17.64
C VAL A 237 9.26 -5.77 17.63
N ASN A 238 10.46 -6.27 17.37
CA ASN A 238 10.75 -7.68 17.57
C ASN A 238 10.86 -7.97 19.07
N GLY A 239 10.23 -9.05 19.53
CA GLY A 239 10.39 -9.50 20.91
C GLY A 239 9.84 -10.88 21.19
N VAL A 240 10.14 -11.37 22.39
CA VAL A 240 9.62 -12.62 22.94
C VAL A 240 9.52 -12.48 24.45
N THR A 241 8.40 -12.91 25.02
CA THR A 241 8.19 -12.95 26.46
C THR A 241 7.58 -14.28 26.85
N THR A 242 8.16 -14.95 27.84
CA THR A 242 7.62 -16.20 28.40
C THR A 242 7.18 -15.99 29.84
N ASN A 243 5.92 -16.25 30.14
CA ASN A 243 5.39 -16.20 31.50
C ASN A 243 4.28 -17.25 31.70
N GLY A 244 4.35 -18.00 32.80
CA GLY A 244 3.38 -19.04 33.13
C GLY A 244 3.26 -20.16 32.09
N GLY A 245 4.36 -20.51 31.40
CA GLY A 245 4.38 -21.56 30.38
C GLY A 245 3.88 -21.13 29.00
N ILE A 246 3.46 -19.87 28.84
CA ILE A 246 3.06 -19.29 27.55
C ILE A 246 4.18 -18.37 27.07
N THR A 247 4.56 -18.53 25.81
CA THR A 247 5.51 -17.69 25.09
C THR A 247 4.76 -16.83 24.07
N VAL A 248 4.84 -15.52 24.24
CA VAL A 248 4.27 -14.55 23.31
C VAL A 248 5.39 -14.01 22.43
N TYR A 249 5.21 -14.14 21.12
CA TYR A 249 6.10 -13.60 20.11
C TYR A 249 5.47 -12.33 19.53
N PHE A 250 6.22 -11.23 19.55
CA PHE A 250 5.84 -10.00 18.84
C PHE A 250 6.79 -9.82 17.67
N ASN A 251 6.25 -9.68 16.47
CA ASN A 251 7.02 -9.33 15.30
C ASN A 251 7.01 -7.82 15.10
N THR A 252 8.12 -7.29 14.60
CA THR A 252 8.16 -5.91 14.14
C THR A 252 7.24 -5.68 12.94
N ALA A 253 6.95 -4.41 12.69
CA ALA A 253 6.24 -4.00 11.51
C ALA A 253 7.12 -4.07 10.29
N LEU A 254 6.55 -4.44 9.15
CA LEU A 254 7.26 -4.35 7.89
C LEU A 254 7.29 -2.92 7.36
N SER A 255 6.27 -2.13 7.67
CA SER A 255 6.14 -0.74 7.20
C SER A 255 7.09 0.23 7.90
N PHE A 256 7.07 0.31 9.23
CA PHE A 256 7.93 1.20 10.00
C PHE A 256 8.18 0.67 11.40
N GLN A 257 9.44 0.65 11.82
CA GLN A 257 9.85 0.04 13.08
C GLN A 257 9.91 1.08 14.18
N LEU A 258 9.50 0.69 15.39
CA LEU A 258 9.68 1.52 16.58
C LEU A 258 10.91 1.06 17.37
N GLY A 259 11.48 1.97 18.16
CA GLY A 259 12.58 1.68 19.07
C GLY A 259 13.97 1.61 18.42
N THR A 260 14.97 2.13 19.13
CA THR A 260 16.36 2.15 18.66
C THR A 260 16.91 0.74 18.44
N GLY A 261 17.48 0.50 17.26
CA GLY A 261 18.14 -0.77 16.93
C GLY A 261 17.20 -1.90 16.51
N ASN A 262 15.90 -1.63 16.39
CA ASN A 262 14.95 -2.61 15.89
C ASN A 262 15.06 -2.75 14.37
N GLN A 263 15.07 -3.99 13.88
CA GLN A 263 15.34 -4.31 12.48
C GLN A 263 14.04 -4.64 11.73
N ARG A 264 13.83 -4.04 10.56
CA ARG A 264 12.78 -4.43 9.60
C ARG A 264 13.01 -5.87 9.15
N GLY A 265 11.95 -6.67 9.07
CA GLY A 265 12.04 -8.02 8.52
C GLY A 265 10.86 -8.90 8.86
N TYR A 266 11.05 -10.18 8.67
CA TYR A 266 10.09 -11.23 8.99
C TYR A 266 10.81 -12.38 9.70
N TYR A 267 10.05 -13.23 10.37
CA TYR A 267 10.59 -14.46 10.95
C TYR A 267 10.13 -15.67 10.16
N VAL A 268 10.98 -16.68 10.03
CA VAL A 268 10.57 -18.03 9.64
C VAL A 268 10.64 -18.92 10.86
N TYR A 269 9.49 -19.47 11.26
CA TYR A 269 9.36 -20.39 12.37
C TYR A 269 9.49 -21.81 11.86
N THR A 270 10.27 -22.64 12.56
CA THR A 270 10.34 -24.08 12.32
C THR A 270 9.67 -24.80 13.48
N VAL A 271 8.58 -25.49 13.17
CA VAL A 271 7.75 -26.24 14.12
C VAL A 271 8.03 -27.72 13.98
N THR A 272 8.38 -28.36 15.09
CA THR A 272 8.60 -29.80 15.20
C THR A 272 7.78 -30.36 16.35
N HIS A 273 7.73 -31.69 16.49
CA HIS A 273 7.09 -32.32 17.65
C HIS A 273 7.74 -31.93 19.00
N ASP A 274 9.00 -31.51 19.00
CA ASP A 274 9.74 -31.19 20.23
C ASP A 274 9.67 -29.71 20.61
N GLY A 275 9.42 -28.83 19.65
CA GLY A 275 9.28 -27.40 19.93
C GLY A 275 9.27 -26.52 18.70
N VAL A 276 9.45 -25.23 18.95
CA VAL A 276 9.40 -24.17 17.95
C VAL A 276 10.68 -23.35 18.03
N THR A 277 11.32 -23.16 16.89
CA THR A 277 12.44 -22.23 16.71
C THR A 277 12.05 -21.16 15.69
N ARG A 278 12.77 -20.05 15.65
CA ARG A 278 12.55 -18.99 14.68
C ARG A 278 13.86 -18.31 14.29
N ASP A 279 13.98 -18.00 13.01
CA ASP A 279 15.10 -17.26 12.44
C ASP A 279 14.58 -15.95 11.85
N PHE A 280 15.32 -14.87 12.10
CA PHE A 280 14.98 -13.54 11.57
C PHE A 280 15.59 -13.36 10.18
N PHE A 281 14.84 -12.74 9.28
CA PHE A 281 15.28 -12.41 7.93
C PHE A 281 14.96 -10.94 7.63
N PRO A 282 15.96 -10.14 7.21
CA PRO A 282 15.69 -8.83 6.63
C PRO A 282 14.89 -8.99 5.31
N PRO A 283 14.09 -7.97 4.88
CA PRO A 283 13.31 -8.05 3.64
C PRO A 283 14.19 -8.25 2.41
N VAL A 284 15.38 -7.65 2.45
CA VAL A 284 16.46 -7.86 1.48
C VAL A 284 17.46 -8.80 2.15
N PRO A 285 17.65 -10.04 1.65
CA PRO A 285 18.59 -10.98 2.24
C PRO A 285 20.01 -10.43 2.27
N ASP A 286 20.80 -10.93 3.21
CA ASP A 286 22.23 -10.60 3.29
C ASP A 286 22.95 -10.90 1.97
N GLY A 287 23.75 -9.94 1.52
CA GLY A 287 24.46 -10.03 0.23
C GLY A 287 23.58 -9.77 -1.01
N SER A 288 22.33 -9.35 -0.81
CA SER A 288 21.45 -8.87 -1.87
C SER A 288 21.23 -7.36 -1.80
N TYR A 289 20.86 -6.76 -2.92
CA TYR A 289 20.81 -5.32 -3.11
C TYR A 289 19.59 -4.89 -3.93
N GLY A 290 18.99 -3.76 -3.58
CA GLY A 290 17.88 -3.18 -4.33
C GLY A 290 18.35 -2.40 -5.57
N VAL A 291 17.47 -2.27 -6.56
CA VAL A 291 17.61 -1.30 -7.65
C VAL A 291 16.38 -0.39 -7.61
N GLU A 292 16.58 0.84 -7.12
CA GLU A 292 15.55 1.85 -6.98
C GLU A 292 15.69 2.85 -8.13
N VAL A 293 14.61 3.06 -8.89
CA VAL A 293 14.59 4.01 -10.00
C VAL A 293 13.51 5.06 -9.80
N ASN A 294 13.92 6.32 -9.71
CA ASN A 294 13.04 7.49 -9.66
C ASN A 294 12.92 8.12 -11.05
N VAL A 295 11.71 8.57 -11.42
CA VAL A 295 11.47 9.25 -12.70
C VAL A 295 11.30 10.74 -12.45
N GLN A 296 12.11 11.57 -13.11
CA GLN A 296 11.90 13.01 -13.23
C GLN A 296 11.34 13.33 -14.62
N GLY A 297 10.22 14.05 -14.68
CA GLY A 297 9.49 14.30 -15.93
C GLY A 297 8.45 13.22 -16.22
N SER A 298 8.08 13.04 -17.49
CA SER A 298 7.09 12.03 -17.91
C SER A 298 7.73 10.93 -18.76
N GLY A 299 7.62 9.71 -18.27
CA GLY A 299 8.11 8.50 -18.90
C GLY A 299 8.01 7.33 -17.93
N ARG A 300 8.47 6.16 -18.38
CA ARG A 300 8.56 4.95 -17.56
C ARG A 300 9.93 4.30 -17.73
N VAL A 301 10.30 3.48 -16.76
CA VAL A 301 11.52 2.66 -16.80
C VAL A 301 11.12 1.21 -16.75
N LEU A 302 11.63 0.43 -17.71
CA LEU A 302 11.60 -1.02 -17.67
C LEU A 302 12.92 -1.52 -17.08
N ILE A 303 12.83 -2.45 -16.13
CA ILE A 303 13.97 -3.08 -15.46
C ILE A 303 13.97 -4.55 -15.84
N GLU A 304 15.09 -5.08 -16.32
CA GLU A 304 15.18 -6.50 -16.73
C GLU A 304 16.45 -7.18 -16.18
N PRO A 305 16.30 -8.29 -15.42
CA PRO A 305 15.05 -8.83 -14.88
C PRO A 305 14.47 -7.91 -13.79
N ASP A 306 13.15 -7.69 -13.73
CA ASP A 306 12.51 -6.91 -12.66
C ASP A 306 12.37 -7.77 -11.40
N LEU A 307 13.40 -7.74 -10.54
CA LEU A 307 13.42 -8.46 -9.27
C LEU A 307 13.35 -7.49 -8.09
N PRO A 308 12.74 -7.90 -6.96
CA PRO A 308 12.69 -7.08 -5.75
C PRO A 308 14.08 -6.81 -5.13
N TYR A 309 15.08 -7.66 -5.43
CA TYR A 309 16.50 -7.48 -5.13
C TYR A 309 17.37 -8.39 -6.00
N TYR A 310 18.68 -8.13 -6.00
CA TYR A 310 19.67 -8.81 -6.83
C TYR A 310 20.88 -9.23 -5.99
N SER A 311 21.48 -10.38 -6.30
CA SER A 311 22.77 -10.77 -5.69
C SER A 311 23.90 -9.88 -6.19
N SER A 312 24.96 -9.72 -5.39
CA SER A 312 26.18 -9.03 -5.84
C SER A 312 26.69 -9.55 -7.18
N GLY A 313 27.01 -8.66 -8.12
CA GLY A 313 27.47 -8.97 -9.47
C GLY A 313 26.36 -9.22 -10.49
N SER A 314 25.08 -9.19 -10.10
CA SER A 314 23.96 -9.35 -11.05
C SER A 314 23.98 -8.25 -12.11
N ALA A 315 23.67 -8.61 -13.36
CA ALA A 315 23.50 -7.66 -14.45
C ALA A 315 22.01 -7.33 -14.62
N VAL A 316 21.70 -6.04 -14.65
CA VAL A 316 20.35 -5.49 -14.83
C VAL A 316 20.38 -4.55 -16.03
N GLN A 317 19.40 -4.65 -16.91
CA GLN A 317 19.18 -3.70 -17.99
C GLN A 317 18.08 -2.72 -17.61
N LEU A 318 18.33 -1.43 -17.80
CA LEU A 318 17.36 -0.36 -17.63
C LEU A 318 17.00 0.22 -18.99
N THR A 319 15.71 0.30 -19.30
CA THR A 319 15.22 0.92 -20.54
C THR A 319 14.28 2.08 -20.20
N ALA A 320 14.70 3.30 -20.54
CA ALA A 320 13.88 4.50 -20.45
C ALA A 320 12.92 4.59 -21.63
N MET A 321 11.63 4.72 -21.34
CA MET A 321 10.57 4.88 -22.33
C MET A 321 9.86 6.21 -22.10
N PRO A 322 10.22 7.27 -22.85
CA PRO A 322 9.56 8.57 -22.74
C PRO A 322 8.09 8.50 -23.13
N ASP A 323 7.24 9.26 -22.43
CA ASP A 323 5.86 9.47 -22.86
C ASP A 323 5.78 10.38 -24.10
N SER A 324 4.61 10.44 -24.73
CA SER A 324 4.38 11.34 -25.87
C SER A 324 4.68 12.80 -25.49
N GLY A 325 5.44 13.50 -26.33
CA GLY A 325 5.88 14.88 -26.06
C GLY A 325 7.13 15.00 -25.18
N TRP A 326 7.66 13.89 -24.65
CA TRP A 326 8.87 13.86 -23.82
C TRP A 326 10.02 13.14 -24.53
N ARG A 327 11.26 13.43 -24.12
CA ARG A 327 12.47 12.70 -24.50
C ARG A 327 13.25 12.32 -23.25
N PHE A 328 13.93 11.18 -23.31
CA PHE A 328 14.91 10.82 -22.31
C PHE A 328 16.14 11.73 -22.45
N VAL A 329 16.73 12.11 -21.32
CA VAL A 329 17.90 12.99 -21.27
C VAL A 329 19.11 12.22 -20.78
N GLN A 330 19.00 11.61 -19.60
CA GLN A 330 20.09 10.88 -18.96
C GLN A 330 19.59 10.05 -17.77
N TRP A 331 20.39 9.05 -17.42
CA TRP A 331 20.39 8.42 -16.11
C TRP A 331 21.34 9.19 -15.18
N SER A 332 20.99 9.29 -13.91
CA SER A 332 21.85 9.84 -12.87
C SER A 332 21.74 9.04 -11.57
N GLY A 333 22.58 9.34 -10.57
CA GLY A 333 22.66 8.59 -9.32
C GLY A 333 23.73 7.51 -9.39
N SER A 334 23.37 6.25 -9.15
CA SER A 334 24.31 5.11 -9.18
C SER A 334 24.82 4.74 -10.57
N ILE A 335 24.23 5.29 -11.63
CA ILE A 335 24.76 5.26 -13.00
C ILE A 335 24.70 6.66 -13.60
N SER A 336 25.57 6.92 -14.59
CA SER A 336 25.53 8.13 -15.40
C SER A 336 25.71 7.72 -16.85
N ASP A 337 24.64 7.84 -17.62
CA ASP A 337 24.58 7.39 -19.00
C ASP A 337 23.50 8.20 -19.75
N THR A 338 23.74 8.50 -21.02
CA THR A 338 22.80 9.23 -21.89
C THR A 338 22.02 8.32 -22.84
N ASP A 339 22.44 7.06 -22.98
CA ASP A 339 21.72 6.08 -23.77
C ASP A 339 20.43 5.66 -23.06
N SER A 340 19.33 5.57 -23.81
CA SER A 340 18.03 5.18 -23.25
C SER A 340 18.00 3.72 -22.76
N VAL A 341 19.01 2.92 -23.10
CA VAL A 341 19.23 1.57 -22.60
C VAL A 341 20.57 1.55 -21.89
N ALA A 342 20.57 1.33 -20.57
CA ALA A 342 21.77 1.28 -19.75
C ALA A 342 21.93 -0.11 -19.12
N SER A 343 23.17 -0.56 -18.99
CA SER A 343 23.52 -1.78 -18.24
C SER A 343 24.03 -1.41 -16.85
N LEU A 344 23.57 -2.14 -15.84
CA LEU A 344 23.86 -1.92 -14.44
C LEU A 344 24.37 -3.23 -13.83
N THR A 345 25.57 -3.20 -13.25
CA THR A 345 26.02 -4.28 -12.36
C THR A 345 25.67 -3.91 -10.92
N VAL A 346 24.94 -4.80 -10.25
CA VAL A 346 24.49 -4.59 -8.87
C VAL A 346 25.53 -5.16 -7.91
N ASP A 347 26.37 -4.30 -7.34
CA ASP A 347 27.35 -4.63 -6.29
C ASP A 347 26.98 -4.06 -4.90
N THR A 348 26.09 -3.08 -4.87
CA THR A 348 25.46 -2.45 -3.71
C THR A 348 24.03 -2.04 -4.08
N THR A 349 23.22 -1.59 -3.12
CA THR A 349 21.90 -1.01 -3.43
C THR A 349 22.07 0.20 -4.34
N LYS A 350 21.36 0.20 -5.47
CA LYS A 350 21.46 1.20 -6.53
C LYS A 350 20.29 2.17 -6.44
N ASN A 351 20.60 3.46 -6.44
CA ASN A 351 19.63 4.55 -6.46
C ASN A 351 19.83 5.34 -7.75
N ILE A 352 18.87 5.25 -8.68
CA ILE A 352 19.01 5.77 -10.04
C ILE A 352 17.87 6.74 -10.30
N GLN A 353 18.14 7.82 -11.02
CA GLN A 353 17.12 8.73 -11.50
C GLN A 353 17.14 8.77 -13.03
N ALA A 354 15.99 8.46 -13.63
CA ALA A 354 15.73 8.62 -15.05
C ALA A 354 15.18 10.03 -15.31
N VAL A 355 15.91 10.83 -16.07
CA VAL A 355 15.52 12.22 -16.35
C VAL A 355 14.90 12.30 -17.75
N PHE A 356 13.66 12.77 -17.79
CA PHE A 356 12.91 13.09 -19.00
C PHE A 356 12.63 14.58 -19.05
N GLU A 357 12.63 15.15 -20.26
CA GLU A 357 12.26 16.55 -20.50
C GLU A 357 11.24 16.65 -21.64
N GLU A 358 10.39 17.67 -21.60
CA GLU A 358 9.52 18.01 -22.74
C GLU A 358 10.38 18.23 -23.99
N LYS A 359 10.02 17.58 -25.11
CA LYS A 359 10.67 17.79 -26.41
C LYS A 359 10.51 19.24 -26.88
N ILE A 360 9.37 19.85 -26.56
CA ILE A 360 9.04 21.24 -26.88
C ILE A 360 8.33 21.83 -25.67
N LYS A 361 8.83 22.94 -25.14
CA LYS A 361 8.19 23.63 -24.01
C LYS A 361 6.76 24.02 -24.38
N SER A 362 5.83 23.87 -23.46
CA SER A 362 4.45 24.30 -23.67
C SER A 362 4.09 25.53 -22.81
N TYR A 363 3.21 26.41 -23.31
CA TYR A 363 2.80 27.65 -22.64
C TYR A 363 1.30 27.89 -22.73
N VAL A 364 0.75 28.63 -21.76
CA VAL A 364 -0.67 29.02 -21.71
C VAL A 364 -0.89 30.35 -22.44
N LEU A 365 -1.96 30.43 -23.24
CA LEU A 365 -2.49 31.67 -23.83
C LEU A 365 -3.78 32.07 -23.09
N LYS A 366 -3.75 33.16 -22.32
CA LYS A 366 -4.93 33.71 -21.63
C LYS A 366 -5.68 34.67 -22.54
N LEU A 367 -6.97 34.43 -22.76
CA LEU A 367 -7.85 35.29 -23.55
C LEU A 367 -8.78 36.08 -22.63
N ARG A 368 -8.93 37.38 -22.86
CA ARG A 368 -9.90 38.22 -22.13
C ARG A 368 -10.73 39.06 -23.07
N GLY A 369 -12.04 38.84 -23.08
CA GLY A 369 -13.01 39.77 -23.64
C GLY A 369 -13.46 40.79 -22.60
N GLN A 370 -13.62 42.06 -22.98
CA GLN A 370 -14.26 43.06 -22.14
C GLN A 370 -15.76 42.73 -21.97
N GLN A 371 -16.26 42.74 -20.74
CA GLN A 371 -17.64 42.43 -20.39
C GLN A 371 -18.32 43.63 -19.70
N PRO A 372 -19.58 44.00 -20.06
CA PRO A 372 -20.31 43.54 -21.24
C PRO A 372 -19.67 44.14 -22.49
N GLY A 373 -19.34 43.35 -23.51
CA GLY A 373 -18.67 43.89 -24.71
C GLY A 373 -18.42 42.86 -25.79
N GLY A 374 -17.89 41.69 -25.44
CA GLY A 374 -17.68 40.60 -26.38
C GLY A 374 -16.80 39.49 -25.82
N SER A 375 -16.63 38.42 -26.59
CA SER A 375 -15.80 37.27 -26.25
C SER A 375 -14.56 37.20 -27.13
N VAL A 376 -13.61 36.35 -26.73
CA VAL A 376 -12.41 36.03 -27.50
C VAL A 376 -12.27 34.52 -27.58
N SER A 377 -12.06 33.99 -28.78
CA SER A 377 -11.76 32.58 -29.04
C SER A 377 -10.35 32.41 -29.60
N SER A 378 -9.86 31.17 -29.60
CA SER A 378 -8.59 30.79 -30.23
C SER A 378 -8.75 29.55 -31.09
N ASP A 379 -7.99 29.48 -32.19
CA ASP A 379 -7.90 28.32 -33.07
C ASP A 379 -6.43 28.00 -33.42
N PRO A 380 -5.94 26.78 -33.16
CA PRO A 380 -6.61 25.69 -32.43
C PRO A 380 -6.92 26.09 -30.99
N ALA A 381 -8.03 25.60 -30.44
CA ALA A 381 -8.34 25.74 -29.02
C ALA A 381 -7.59 24.68 -28.21
N ALA A 382 -6.69 25.09 -27.32
CA ALA A 382 -5.95 24.20 -26.43
C ALA A 382 -5.69 24.86 -25.07
N GLU A 383 -5.52 24.04 -24.03
CA GLU A 383 -5.12 24.51 -22.69
C GLU A 383 -3.66 24.99 -22.66
N ARG A 384 -2.79 24.34 -23.45
CA ARG A 384 -1.38 24.66 -23.61
C ARG A 384 -0.97 24.52 -25.07
N TYR A 385 -0.07 25.38 -25.51
CA TYR A 385 0.47 25.41 -26.86
C TYR A 385 1.97 25.15 -26.82
N ALA A 386 2.47 24.33 -27.73
CA ALA A 386 3.90 24.17 -27.93
C ALA A 386 4.56 25.52 -28.30
N GLU A 387 5.76 25.76 -27.80
CA GLU A 387 6.59 26.90 -28.20
C GLU A 387 6.75 26.92 -29.73
N GLY A 388 6.59 28.10 -30.33
CA GLY A 388 6.56 28.31 -31.77
C GLY A 388 5.17 28.15 -32.40
N THR A 389 4.16 27.65 -31.68
CA THR A 389 2.79 27.56 -32.21
C THR A 389 2.26 28.94 -32.55
N LYS A 390 1.66 29.07 -33.74
CA LYS A 390 0.88 30.25 -34.13
C LYS A 390 -0.60 29.96 -33.87
N VAL A 391 -1.23 30.78 -33.03
CA VAL A 391 -2.64 30.62 -32.62
C VAL A 391 -3.43 31.79 -33.17
N ALA A 392 -4.47 31.51 -33.96
CA ALA A 392 -5.40 32.55 -34.39
C ALA A 392 -6.29 32.94 -33.21
N VAL A 393 -6.49 34.24 -32.99
CA VAL A 393 -7.41 34.79 -31.99
C VAL A 393 -8.46 35.64 -32.68
N GLU A 394 -9.72 35.44 -32.30
CA GLU A 394 -10.86 36.12 -32.90
C GLU A 394 -11.71 36.77 -31.80
N ALA A 395 -12.06 38.04 -31.99
CA ALA A 395 -12.95 38.78 -31.12
C ALA A 395 -14.35 38.79 -31.69
N VAL A 396 -15.33 38.38 -30.90
CA VAL A 396 -16.76 38.42 -31.27
C VAL A 396 -17.46 39.46 -30.40
N ALA A 397 -17.92 40.54 -31.01
CA ALA A 397 -18.63 41.61 -30.30
C ALA A 397 -20.04 41.16 -29.89
N ALA A 398 -20.45 41.54 -28.69
CA ALA A 398 -21.83 41.37 -28.23
C ALA A 398 -22.78 42.35 -28.95
N GLU A 399 -24.08 42.08 -28.90
CA GLU A 399 -25.09 42.96 -29.51
C GLU A 399 -24.98 44.40 -29.00
N GLY A 400 -24.94 45.37 -29.93
CA GLY A 400 -24.77 46.79 -29.61
C GLY A 400 -23.33 47.21 -29.29
N TRP A 401 -22.33 46.34 -29.54
CA TRP A 401 -20.91 46.65 -29.41
C TRP A 401 -20.16 46.42 -30.72
N GLU A 402 -19.01 47.07 -30.88
CA GLU A 402 -18.07 46.85 -31.98
C GLU A 402 -16.66 46.62 -31.42
N PHE A 403 -15.90 45.74 -32.08
CA PHE A 403 -14.50 45.50 -31.75
C PHE A 403 -13.65 46.71 -32.14
N VAL A 404 -12.80 47.17 -31.22
CA VAL A 404 -11.98 48.37 -31.39
C VAL A 404 -10.52 48.03 -31.59
N GLY A 405 -10.05 46.92 -31.03
CA GLY A 405 -8.66 46.49 -31.15
C GLY A 405 -8.20 45.58 -30.03
N TRP A 406 -7.01 45.01 -30.23
CA TRP A 406 -6.35 44.12 -29.30
C TRP A 406 -5.40 44.87 -28.34
N ALA A 407 -5.11 44.25 -27.20
CA ALA A 407 -4.02 44.61 -26.32
C ALA A 407 -3.36 43.36 -25.71
N GLY A 408 -2.10 43.49 -25.29
CA GLY A 408 -1.32 42.40 -24.72
C GLY A 408 -0.37 41.80 -25.77
N ALA A 409 -0.44 40.49 -25.95
CA ALA A 409 0.44 39.74 -26.85
C ALA A 409 0.21 40.00 -28.35
N VAL A 410 -0.93 40.59 -28.72
CA VAL A 410 -1.21 41.17 -30.04
C VAL A 410 -1.78 42.59 -29.89
N GLN A 411 -1.65 43.41 -30.92
CA GLN A 411 -2.03 44.83 -30.94
C GLN A 411 -2.61 45.23 -32.30
N GLY A 412 -3.40 46.32 -32.33
CA GLY A 412 -4.01 46.83 -33.55
C GLY A 412 -5.46 46.37 -33.71
N THR A 413 -6.00 46.52 -34.92
CA THR A 413 -7.44 46.36 -35.22
C THR A 413 -7.76 45.20 -36.16
N ALA A 414 -6.76 44.41 -36.56
CA ALA A 414 -6.99 43.20 -37.38
C ALA A 414 -7.77 42.16 -36.58
N ASN A 415 -8.83 41.58 -37.15
CA ASN A 415 -9.63 40.55 -36.51
C ASN A 415 -10.13 39.56 -37.58
N PRO A 416 -9.76 38.27 -37.53
CA PRO A 416 -8.86 37.64 -36.54
C PRO A 416 -7.40 38.13 -36.64
N ASP A 417 -6.62 37.89 -35.58
CA ASP A 417 -5.17 38.14 -35.52
C ASP A 417 -4.42 36.86 -35.09
N THR A 418 -3.08 36.81 -35.17
CA THR A 418 -2.27 35.63 -34.85
C THR A 418 -1.25 35.90 -33.75
N VAL A 419 -1.24 35.05 -32.73
CA VAL A 419 -0.29 35.08 -31.60
C VAL A 419 0.78 34.01 -31.80
N LEU A 420 2.06 34.39 -31.75
CA LEU A 420 3.16 33.43 -31.65
C LEU A 420 3.45 33.08 -30.19
N ILE A 421 3.31 31.81 -29.85
CA ILE A 421 3.61 31.29 -28.51
C ILE A 421 5.12 31.13 -28.35
N SER A 422 5.70 31.87 -27.42
CA SER A 422 7.15 31.92 -27.14
C SER A 422 7.42 32.09 -25.63
N GLY A 423 6.43 31.69 -24.84
CA GLY A 423 6.26 32.08 -23.45
C GLY A 423 4.77 32.10 -23.09
N ALA A 424 4.44 32.25 -21.80
CA ALA A 424 3.06 32.52 -21.40
C ALA A 424 2.60 33.87 -22.01
N ARG A 425 1.43 33.88 -22.64
CA ARG A 425 0.89 35.06 -23.34
C ARG A 425 -0.51 35.42 -22.81
N GLU A 426 -0.86 36.70 -22.88
CA GLU A 426 -2.22 37.19 -22.59
C GLU A 426 -2.69 38.11 -23.73
N VAL A 427 -3.90 37.89 -24.24
CA VAL A 427 -4.55 38.71 -25.27
C VAL A 427 -5.87 39.26 -24.74
N LYS A 428 -6.10 40.55 -24.93
CA LYS A 428 -7.31 41.26 -24.51
C LYS A 428 -8.00 41.89 -25.71
N ALA A 429 -9.28 41.59 -25.92
CA ALA A 429 -10.11 42.31 -26.90
C ALA A 429 -10.80 43.50 -26.23
N ARG A 430 -10.78 44.65 -26.91
CA ARG A 430 -11.48 45.86 -26.48
C ARG A 430 -12.68 46.10 -27.37
N PHE A 431 -13.79 46.49 -26.76
CA PHE A 431 -15.05 46.76 -27.43
C PHE A 431 -15.58 48.14 -27.02
N ARG A 432 -16.31 48.81 -27.92
CA ARG A 432 -17.07 50.02 -27.60
C ARG A 432 -18.53 49.84 -28.01
N LYS A 433 -19.45 50.54 -27.34
CA LYS A 433 -20.87 50.51 -27.69
C LYS A 433 -21.09 51.23 -29.02
N THR A 434 -21.86 50.61 -29.92
CA THR A 434 -22.17 51.15 -31.25
C THR A 434 -22.94 52.47 -31.08
N GLY A 435 -22.40 53.56 -31.63
CA GLY A 435 -23.01 54.90 -31.57
C GLY A 435 -22.46 55.87 -30.51
N SER A 436 -21.42 55.51 -29.75
CA SER A 436 -20.69 56.46 -28.90
C SER A 436 -19.47 57.05 -29.63
N GLN A 437 -19.37 58.38 -29.74
CA GLN A 437 -18.19 59.06 -30.29
C GLN A 437 -16.95 58.85 -29.40
N LEU A 438 -15.77 58.78 -30.04
CA LEU A 438 -14.46 58.66 -29.39
C LEU A 438 -14.22 59.84 -28.43
N VAL A 439 -14.09 59.55 -27.13
CA VAL A 439 -13.42 60.45 -26.19
C VAL A 439 -11.98 59.94 -26.04
N PRO A 440 -10.95 60.74 -26.36
CA PRO A 440 -9.57 60.36 -26.06
C PRO A 440 -9.40 60.34 -24.54
N LEU A 441 -8.89 59.23 -23.99
CA LEU A 441 -8.46 59.19 -22.60
C LEU A 441 -7.03 59.70 -22.48
N ALA A 442 -6.82 60.49 -21.42
CA ALA A 442 -5.53 61.03 -21.00
C ALA A 442 -4.47 59.92 -20.79
N PRO A 443 -3.17 60.23 -20.88
CA PRO A 443 -2.11 59.26 -20.63
C PRO A 443 -2.23 58.74 -19.20
N VAL A 444 -2.19 57.42 -19.04
CA VAL A 444 -2.08 56.79 -17.72
C VAL A 444 -0.61 56.83 -17.32
N GLU A 445 -0.34 57.46 -16.17
CA GLU A 445 0.97 57.40 -15.54
C GLU A 445 1.33 55.96 -15.16
N ASP A 446 2.60 55.64 -15.42
CA ASP A 446 3.23 54.36 -15.19
C ASP A 446 3.35 54.10 -13.67
N SER A 447 2.37 53.41 -13.09
CA SER A 447 2.53 52.80 -11.76
C SER A 447 3.00 51.36 -11.93
N TYR A 448 4.32 51.27 -12.05
CA TYR A 448 5.16 50.08 -12.05
C TYR A 448 4.66 49.02 -11.04
N VAL A 449 4.28 47.86 -11.57
CA VAL A 449 4.09 46.61 -10.83
C VAL A 449 5.45 46.19 -10.26
N ARG A 450 5.67 46.41 -8.95
CA ARG A 450 6.71 45.67 -8.21
C ARG A 450 6.19 44.27 -7.93
N GLY A 451 6.93 43.28 -8.45
CA GLY A 451 6.55 41.89 -8.50
C GLY A 451 6.56 41.18 -7.15
N SER A 452 5.75 40.12 -7.08
CA SER A 452 6.02 38.95 -6.25
C SER A 452 6.54 37.84 -7.16
N LEU A 453 7.85 37.67 -7.13
CA LEU A 453 8.53 36.45 -7.58
C LEU A 453 8.07 35.31 -6.66
N TYR A 454 7.39 34.32 -7.23
CA TYR A 454 7.38 32.98 -6.65
C TYR A 454 8.78 32.40 -6.83
N ASN A 455 9.52 32.29 -5.73
CA ASN A 455 10.74 31.50 -5.66
C ASN A 455 10.39 30.11 -5.14
N THR A 456 10.84 29.12 -5.89
CA THR A 456 10.81 27.69 -5.62
C THR A 456 11.69 27.33 -4.42
N ARG A 457 11.14 26.53 -3.51
CA ARG A 457 11.81 25.37 -2.93
C ARG A 457 10.82 24.23 -2.85
#